data_AF-A0A9D4BIF3-F1
#
_entry.id   AF-A0A9D4BIF3-F1
#
_cell.length_a   1.000
_cell.length_b   1.000
_cell.length_c   1.000
_cell.angle_alpha   90.00
_cell.angle_beta   90.00
_cell.angle_gamma   90.00
#
_symmetry.space_group_name_H-M   'P 1'
#
loop_
_entity.id
_entity.type
_entity.pdbx_description
1 polymer ?
#
loop_
_entity_poly.entity_id
_entity_poly.type
_entity_poly.pdbx_seq_one_letter_code
_entity_poly.pdbx_strand_id
1 'polypeptide(L)'
;MWAKVYIWETDKKALAAGHASMTLSNGIHISWWPSSKAGKKSVVGNESIPAKPHQTLTDDISGEDGKLPTEYVLNLTPAQLQAITKWWREFKDKHSDWILYEINCSTVVYLALKSAYPLLSAEEGGLWTPFRVEQMVQKLGANQSQRNPQPRGLLPNHEFYEHL
;
A
#
# COMPACT_ATOMS: atom_id res chain seq x y z
N MET A 1 -3.10 -10.13 17.42
CA MET A 1 -3.72 -9.77 16.12
C MET A 1 -2.68 -9.08 15.28
N TRP A 2 -2.94 -8.89 13.99
CA TRP A 2 -1.95 -8.30 13.10
C TRP A 2 -2.57 -7.37 12.05
N ALA A 3 -1.73 -6.49 11.53
CA ALA A 3 -1.90 -5.80 10.26
C ALA A 3 -0.70 -6.10 9.38
N LYS A 4 -0.96 -6.52 8.14
CA LYS A 4 0.04 -6.65 7.08
C LYS A 4 -0.06 -5.41 6.21
N VAL A 5 1.00 -4.63 6.14
CA VAL A 5 1.10 -3.43 5.31
C VAL A 5 1.92 -3.77 4.08
N TYR A 6 1.40 -3.43 2.91
CA TYR A 6 1.96 -3.74 1.61
C TYR A 6 2.45 -2.45 0.96
N ILE A 7 3.71 -2.44 0.53
CA ILE A 7 4.38 -1.29 -0.05
C ILE A 7 4.86 -1.65 -1.45
N TRP A 8 4.34 -0.96 -2.47
CA TRP A 8 4.87 -0.99 -3.83
C TRP A 8 5.74 0.24 -4.05
N GLU A 9 7.06 0.02 -4.06
CA GLU A 9 7.99 1.08 -4.44
C GLU A 9 7.80 1.43 -5.92
N THR A 10 7.70 2.73 -6.22
CA THR A 10 7.88 3.24 -7.58
C THR A 10 9.36 3.42 -7.86
N ASP A 11 9.77 3.27 -9.12
CA ASP A 11 11.10 3.70 -9.51
C ASP A 11 11.26 5.17 -9.14
N LYS A 12 12.34 5.49 -8.42
CA LYS A 12 12.67 6.79 -7.79
C LYS A 12 12.64 8.02 -8.73
N LYS A 13 12.27 7.85 -9.99
CA LYS A 13 12.27 8.85 -11.06
C LYS A 13 10.89 9.36 -11.46
N ALA A 14 9.80 8.73 -11.04
CA ALA A 14 8.46 9.21 -11.39
C ALA A 14 7.77 9.85 -10.18
N LEU A 15 7.11 10.99 -10.41
CA LEU A 15 6.03 11.56 -9.59
C LEU A 15 4.81 10.61 -9.48
N ALA A 16 5.03 9.31 -9.54
CA ALA A 16 4.03 8.29 -9.30
C ALA A 16 3.87 8.18 -7.79
N ALA A 17 2.64 8.38 -7.30
CA ALA A 17 2.26 8.28 -5.90
C ALA A 17 2.78 7.00 -5.22
N GLY A 18 3.03 5.96 -6.02
CA GLY A 18 3.21 4.58 -5.59
C GLY A 18 1.96 4.08 -4.87
N HIS A 19 2.03 2.83 -4.40
CA HIS A 19 0.87 2.19 -3.78
C HIS A 19 1.22 1.64 -2.40
N ALA A 20 0.29 1.84 -1.49
CA ALA A 20 0.33 1.27 -0.16
C ALA A 20 -1.06 0.78 0.20
N SER A 21 -1.14 -0.42 0.76
CA SER A 21 -2.39 -0.97 1.29
C SER A 21 -2.15 -1.78 2.56
N MET A 22 -3.22 -2.23 3.20
CA MET A 22 -3.12 -2.97 4.46
C MET A 22 -4.22 -4.02 4.58
N THR A 23 -3.86 -5.24 5.01
CA THR A 23 -4.81 -6.28 5.40
C THR A 23 -4.77 -6.48 6.91
N LEU A 24 -5.94 -6.56 7.52
CA LEU A 24 -6.11 -6.83 8.95
C LEU A 24 -6.36 -8.32 9.19
N SER A 25 -5.99 -8.80 10.38
CA SER A 25 -6.21 -10.21 10.78
C SER A 25 -7.67 -10.67 10.78
N ASN A 26 -8.64 -9.76 10.69
CA ASN A 26 -10.07 -10.06 10.54
C ASN A 26 -10.56 -10.12 9.08
N GLY A 27 -9.64 -10.08 8.10
CA GLY A 27 -9.95 -10.17 6.67
C GLY A 27 -10.30 -8.85 5.99
N ILE A 28 -10.36 -7.74 6.72
CA ILE A 28 -10.56 -6.42 6.11
C ILE A 28 -9.30 -6.01 5.35
N HIS A 29 -9.48 -5.66 4.08
CA HIS A 29 -8.45 -5.04 3.25
C HIS A 29 -8.74 -3.54 3.09
N ILE A 30 -7.71 -2.72 3.26
CA ILE A 30 -7.72 -1.25 3.21
C ILE A 30 -6.82 -0.85 2.06
N SER A 31 -7.44 -0.40 0.97
CA SER A 31 -6.79 0.12 -0.23
C SER A 31 -7.68 1.19 -0.83
N TRP A 32 -7.09 2.26 -1.36
CA TRP A 32 -7.81 3.42 -1.88
C TRP A 32 -7.37 3.71 -3.30
N TRP A 33 -7.67 2.81 -4.23
CA TRP A 33 -7.30 2.98 -5.64
C TRP A 33 -8.26 3.93 -6.37
N PRO A 34 -7.76 4.77 -7.29
CA PRO A 34 -8.62 5.53 -8.20
C PRO A 34 -9.39 4.59 -9.17
N SER A 35 -10.63 4.94 -9.49
CA SER A 35 -11.53 4.18 -10.38
C SER A 35 -11.10 4.21 -11.85
N SER A 36 -10.50 5.32 -12.29
CA SER A 36 -9.94 5.49 -13.63
C SER A 36 -8.42 5.24 -13.62
N LYS A 37 -7.80 5.09 -14.80
CA LYS A 37 -6.34 4.83 -14.98
C LYS A 37 -5.44 6.02 -14.59
N ALA A 38 -5.75 6.69 -13.48
CA ALA A 38 -4.91 7.69 -12.85
C ALA A 38 -3.49 7.14 -12.54
N GLY A 39 -3.33 5.82 -12.44
CA GLY A 39 -2.02 5.18 -12.33
C GLY A 39 -1.11 5.25 -13.58
N LYS A 40 -1.61 5.65 -14.76
CA LYS A 40 -0.84 5.59 -16.04
C LYS A 40 -0.85 6.89 -16.87
N LYS A 41 -1.50 7.96 -16.42
CA LYS A 41 -1.46 9.30 -17.02
C LYS A 41 -1.11 10.32 -15.94
N SER A 42 -0.37 11.38 -16.27
CA SER A 42 0.01 12.43 -15.31
C SER A 42 -1.23 12.99 -14.61
N VAL A 43 -1.52 12.52 -13.41
CA VAL A 43 -2.58 13.07 -12.57
C VAL A 43 -2.10 14.42 -12.07
N VAL A 44 -2.90 15.45 -12.27
CA VAL A 44 -2.62 16.75 -11.65
C VAL A 44 -2.90 16.60 -10.16
N GLY A 45 -1.99 17.09 -9.31
CA GLY A 45 -1.96 16.78 -7.87
C GLY A 45 -3.25 16.93 -7.06
N ASN A 46 -4.17 17.79 -7.50
CA ASN A 46 -5.43 18.09 -6.82
C ASN A 46 -6.66 17.59 -7.59
N GLU A 47 -6.47 16.77 -8.62
CA GLU A 47 -7.58 16.15 -9.36
C GLU A 47 -8.32 15.17 -8.44
N SER A 48 -9.63 15.34 -8.31
CA SER A 48 -10.52 14.41 -7.61
C SER A 48 -10.99 13.33 -8.58
N ILE A 49 -10.73 12.08 -8.21
CA ILE A 49 -11.06 10.90 -9.01
C ILE A 49 -11.85 9.95 -8.11
N PRO A 50 -13.00 9.39 -8.52
CA PRO A 50 -13.73 8.47 -7.65
C PRO A 50 -12.83 7.30 -7.24
N ALA A 51 -12.82 6.93 -5.97
CA ALA A 51 -12.04 5.84 -5.41
C ALA A 51 -12.80 4.51 -5.48
N LYS A 52 -12.08 3.40 -5.34
CA LYS A 52 -12.63 2.05 -5.20
C LYS A 52 -12.58 1.63 -3.73
N PRO A 53 -13.69 1.70 -2.97
CA PRO A 53 -13.70 1.40 -1.53
C PRO A 53 -13.67 -0.11 -1.22
N HIS A 54 -13.89 -0.97 -2.21
CA HIS A 54 -13.96 -2.43 -2.08
C HIS A 54 -12.86 -3.10 -2.90
N GLN A 55 -11.61 -2.85 -2.54
CA GLN A 55 -10.45 -3.52 -3.14
C GLN A 55 -10.01 -4.71 -2.30
N THR A 56 -9.38 -5.67 -2.98
CA THR A 56 -8.68 -6.81 -2.39
C THR A 56 -7.19 -6.70 -2.68
N LEU A 57 -6.37 -7.46 -1.96
CA LEU A 57 -4.93 -7.55 -2.26
C LEU A 57 -4.68 -8.05 -3.70
N THR A 58 -5.54 -8.92 -4.22
CA THR A 58 -5.45 -9.40 -5.60
C THR A 58 -5.71 -8.28 -6.60
N ASP A 59 -6.68 -7.40 -6.33
CA ASP A 59 -6.94 -6.23 -7.17
C ASP A 59 -5.74 -5.28 -7.18
N ASP A 60 -5.12 -5.05 -6.01
CA ASP A 60 -3.92 -4.22 -5.89
C ASP A 60 -2.74 -4.79 -6.69
N ILE A 61 -2.46 -6.09 -6.55
CA ILE A 61 -1.40 -6.77 -7.32
C ILE A 61 -1.69 -6.67 -8.82
N SER A 62 -2.94 -6.85 -9.24
CA SER A 62 -3.32 -6.70 -10.64
C SER A 62 -3.20 -5.26 -11.13
N GLY A 63 -3.50 -4.27 -10.28
CA GLY A 63 -3.36 -2.84 -10.59
C GLY A 63 -1.91 -2.41 -10.78
N GLU A 64 -0.99 -3.09 -10.08
CA GLU A 64 0.45 -2.94 -10.15
C GLU A 64 1.11 -3.86 -11.21
N ASP A 65 0.35 -4.24 -12.24
CA ASP A 65 0.81 -5.08 -13.36
C ASP A 65 1.45 -6.42 -12.89
N GLY A 66 0.97 -6.99 -11.78
CA GLY A 66 1.46 -8.24 -11.20
C GLY A 66 2.67 -8.09 -10.27
N LYS A 67 3.17 -6.87 -10.05
CA LYS A 67 4.29 -6.62 -9.13
C LYS A 67 3.87 -6.98 -7.69
N LEU A 68 4.72 -7.72 -7.00
CA LEU A 68 4.51 -8.06 -5.59
C LEU A 68 5.00 -6.92 -4.67
N PRO A 69 4.27 -6.62 -3.58
CA PRO A 69 4.70 -5.64 -2.60
C PRO A 69 5.80 -6.17 -1.68
N THR A 70 6.50 -5.23 -1.02
CA THR A 70 7.15 -5.54 0.25
C THR A 70 6.08 -5.60 1.35
N GLU A 71 6.05 -6.70 2.13
CA GLU A 71 5.12 -6.88 3.25
C GLU A 71 5.81 -6.58 4.59
N TYR A 72 5.11 -5.80 5.42
CA TYR A 72 5.47 -5.44 6.80
C TYR A 72 4.37 -5.91 7.75
N VAL A 73 4.73 -6.64 8.80
CA VAL A 73 3.77 -7.18 9.77
C VAL A 73 3.86 -6.40 11.08
N LEU A 74 2.76 -5.75 11.45
CA LEU A 74 2.55 -5.10 12.73
C LEU A 74 1.73 -6.01 13.65
N ASN A 75 2.21 -6.18 14.88
CA ASN A 75 1.42 -6.81 15.94
C ASN A 75 0.47 -5.79 16.55
N LEU A 76 -0.83 -6.10 16.55
CA LEU A 76 -1.88 -5.25 17.08
C LEU A 76 -2.50 -5.83 18.34
N THR A 77 -2.85 -4.94 19.27
CA THR A 77 -3.77 -5.22 20.39
C THR A 77 -5.23 -5.29 19.90
N PRO A 78 -6.17 -5.84 20.70
CA PRO A 78 -7.58 -5.87 20.29
C PRO A 78 -8.17 -4.49 20.07
N ALA A 79 -7.81 -3.53 20.94
CA ALA A 79 -8.27 -2.14 20.85
C ALA A 79 -7.76 -1.47 19.56
N GLN A 80 -6.52 -1.73 19.16
CA GLN A 80 -5.95 -1.19 17.92
C GLN A 80 -6.65 -1.75 16.68
N LEU A 81 -6.87 -3.07 16.62
CA LEU A 81 -7.61 -3.70 15.52
C LEU A 81 -9.03 -3.12 15.40
N GLN A 82 -9.71 -2.92 16.54
CA GLN A 82 -11.04 -2.34 16.60
C GLN A 82 -11.04 -0.87 16.12
N ALA A 83 -10.04 -0.08 16.53
CA ALA A 83 -9.91 1.32 16.13
C ALA A 83 -9.77 1.46 14.61
N ILE A 84 -8.86 0.68 13.99
CA ILE A 84 -8.67 0.68 12.53
C ILE A 84 -9.94 0.22 11.81
N THR A 85 -10.56 -0.86 12.29
CA THR A 85 -11.79 -1.40 11.69
C THR A 85 -12.93 -0.38 11.72
N LYS A 86 -13.12 0.29 12.86
CA LYS A 86 -14.13 1.34 13.03
C LYS A 86 -13.83 2.52 12.10
N TRP A 87 -12.59 3.00 12.12
CA TRP A 87 -12.15 4.11 11.27
C TRP A 87 -12.38 3.81 9.79
N TRP A 88 -11.98 2.63 9.31
CA TRP A 88 -12.11 2.27 7.90
C TRP A 88 -13.57 2.27 7.43
N ARG A 89 -14.46 1.73 8.27
CA ARG A 89 -15.90 1.75 7.99
C ARG A 89 -16.43 3.17 7.85
N GLU A 90 -16.08 4.06 8.77
CA GLU A 90 -16.53 5.45 8.71
C GLU A 90 -15.89 6.23 7.56
N PHE A 91 -14.62 5.97 7.25
CA PHE A 91 -13.88 6.65 6.20
C PHE A 91 -14.50 6.35 4.82
N LYS A 92 -14.68 5.09 4.47
CA LYS A 92 -15.18 4.69 3.14
C LYS A 92 -16.64 5.11 2.88
N ASP A 93 -17.41 5.34 3.94
CA ASP A 93 -18.79 5.82 3.85
C ASP A 93 -18.86 7.35 3.69
N LYS A 94 -17.82 8.08 4.12
CA LYS A 94 -17.75 9.55 4.10
C LYS A 94 -16.93 10.12 2.94
N HIS A 95 -16.03 9.32 2.38
CA HIS A 95 -15.15 9.73 1.29
C HIS A 95 -15.45 8.88 0.05
N SER A 96 -15.64 9.54 -1.09
CA SER A 96 -15.80 8.89 -2.40
C SER A 96 -14.58 9.06 -3.29
N ASP A 97 -13.65 9.93 -2.91
CA ASP A 97 -12.68 10.51 -3.82
C ASP A 97 -11.24 10.15 -3.44
N TRP A 98 -10.46 9.91 -4.46
CA TRP A 98 -9.01 9.79 -4.45
C TRP A 98 -8.40 11.09 -4.97
N ILE A 99 -7.45 11.65 -4.23
CA ILE A 99 -6.77 12.90 -4.57
C ILE A 99 -5.28 12.71 -4.29
N LEU A 100 -4.42 12.88 -5.29
CA LEU A 100 -3.00 12.54 -5.21
C LEU A 100 -2.29 13.19 -4.00
N TYR A 101 -2.53 14.48 -3.75
CA TYR A 101 -1.87 15.23 -2.68
C TYR A 101 -2.60 15.22 -1.33
N GLU A 102 -3.83 14.71 -1.27
CA GLU A 102 -4.64 14.76 -0.06
C GLU A 102 -5.00 13.36 0.43
N ILE A 103 -5.80 12.61 -0.33
CA ILE A 103 -6.37 11.32 0.07
C ILE A 103 -5.95 10.25 -0.95
N ASN A 104 -4.65 9.95 -0.97
CA ASN A 104 -4.10 8.86 -1.78
C ASN A 104 -3.99 7.56 -0.96
N CYS A 105 -3.56 6.47 -1.60
CA CYS A 105 -3.42 5.15 -0.95
C CYS A 105 -2.56 5.19 0.32
N SER A 106 -1.43 5.92 0.27
CA SER A 106 -0.51 6.07 1.40
C SER A 106 -1.11 6.92 2.52
N THR A 107 -1.83 8.00 2.20
CA THR A 107 -2.55 8.78 3.21
C THR A 107 -3.59 7.92 3.92
N VAL A 108 -4.34 7.11 3.18
CA VAL A 108 -5.38 6.23 3.77
C VAL A 108 -4.75 5.21 4.72
N VAL A 109 -3.64 4.57 4.35
CA VAL A 109 -2.92 3.65 5.27
C VAL A 109 -2.38 4.41 6.50
N TYR A 110 -1.86 5.62 6.32
CA TYR A 110 -1.43 6.47 7.45
C TYR A 110 -2.59 6.76 8.41
N LEU A 111 -3.72 7.26 7.91
CA LEU A 111 -4.87 7.61 8.73
C LEU A 111 -5.46 6.39 9.45
N ALA A 112 -5.46 5.24 8.78
CA ALA A 112 -5.82 3.96 9.39
C ALA A 112 -4.95 3.68 10.61
N LEU A 113 -3.62 3.71 10.46
CA LEU A 113 -2.68 3.47 11.56
C LEU A 113 -2.76 4.55 12.65
N LYS A 114 -2.93 5.83 12.28
CA LYS A 114 -3.13 6.93 13.23
C LYS A 114 -4.32 6.70 14.16
N SER A 115 -5.41 6.10 13.66
CA SER A 115 -6.56 5.76 14.50
C SER A 115 -6.23 4.77 15.63
N ALA A 116 -5.23 3.91 15.44
CA ALA A 116 -4.75 2.93 16.41
C ALA A 116 -3.56 3.40 17.24
N TYR A 117 -2.80 4.40 16.77
CA TYR A 117 -1.63 4.94 17.45
C TYR A 117 -1.76 6.47 17.56
N PRO A 118 -2.56 7.00 18.51
CA PRO A 118 -2.83 8.44 18.62
C PRO A 118 -1.61 9.31 18.92
N LEU A 119 -0.53 8.71 19.45
CA LEU A 119 0.74 9.38 19.71
C LEU A 119 1.64 9.49 18.47
N LEU A 120 1.23 8.94 17.32
CA LEU A 120 1.90 9.25 16.05
C LEU A 120 1.78 10.76 15.82
N SER A 121 2.90 11.46 15.99
CA SER A 121 2.94 12.91 15.91
C SER A 121 2.40 13.36 14.55
N ALA A 122 1.71 14.50 14.54
CA ALA A 122 1.28 15.17 13.32
C ALA A 122 2.46 15.84 12.58
N GLU A 123 3.70 15.54 12.98
CA GLU A 123 4.89 15.94 12.23
C GLU A 123 4.89 15.17 10.92
N GLU A 124 4.24 15.77 9.93
CA GLU A 124 4.46 15.68 8.49
C GLU A 124 3.17 16.12 7.79
N GLY A 125 2.84 17.41 7.94
CA GLY A 125 2.01 18.07 6.95
C GLY A 125 2.69 17.90 5.59
N GLY A 126 2.05 17.22 4.65
CA GLY A 126 2.61 16.93 3.35
C GLY A 126 2.10 15.63 2.74
N LEU A 127 2.52 15.40 1.49
CA LEU A 127 2.17 14.22 0.70
C LEU A 127 2.66 12.93 1.40
N TRP A 128 1.73 12.05 1.76
CA TRP A 128 2.06 10.69 2.15
C TRP A 128 2.43 9.87 0.93
N THR A 129 3.56 9.17 1.02
CA THR A 129 4.09 8.28 -0.02
C THR A 129 4.35 6.90 0.59
N PRO A 130 4.51 5.85 -0.23
CA PRO A 130 4.80 4.51 0.27
C PRO A 130 6.07 4.47 1.11
N PHE A 131 7.08 5.28 0.76
CA PHE A 131 8.30 5.42 1.55
C PHE A 131 8.03 5.97 2.96
N ARG A 132 7.16 6.98 3.11
CA ARG A 132 6.79 7.51 4.43
C ARG A 132 5.99 6.49 5.24
N VAL A 133 5.10 5.74 4.59
CA VAL A 133 4.36 4.64 5.25
C VAL A 133 5.33 3.57 5.72
N GLU A 134 6.29 3.17 4.89
CA GLU A 134 7.36 2.23 5.23
C GLU A 134 8.16 2.70 6.46
N GLN A 135 8.64 3.94 6.47
CA GLN A 135 9.34 4.51 7.62
C GLN A 135 8.49 4.49 8.89
N MET A 136 7.20 4.81 8.77
CA MET A 136 6.28 4.78 9.90
C MET A 136 6.09 3.36 10.45
N VAL A 137 5.83 2.36 9.60
CA VAL A 137 5.62 0.98 10.09
C VAL A 137 6.89 0.40 10.70
N GLN A 138 8.07 0.77 10.19
CA GLN A 138 9.36 0.43 10.81
C GLN A 138 9.50 1.07 12.20
N LYS A 139 9.16 2.36 12.37
CA LYS A 139 9.14 3.04 13.68
C LYS A 139 8.18 2.38 14.67
N LEU A 140 7.08 1.83 14.18
CA LEU A 140 6.11 1.06 14.97
C LEU A 140 6.58 -0.37 15.31
N GLY A 141 7.76 -0.78 14.86
CA GLY A 141 8.35 -2.09 15.13
C GLY A 141 7.82 -3.20 14.23
N ALA A 142 7.40 -2.89 12.99
CA ALA A 142 7.00 -3.92 12.04
C ALA A 142 8.17 -4.83 11.66
N ASN A 143 7.91 -6.12 11.58
CA ASN A 143 8.84 -7.08 10.98
C ASN A 143 8.57 -7.15 9.48
N GLN A 144 9.58 -6.92 8.66
CA GLN A 144 9.49 -7.23 7.23
C GLN A 144 9.35 -8.74 7.06
N SER A 145 8.30 -9.21 6.39
CA SER A 145 8.20 -10.64 6.07
C SER A 145 9.37 -11.02 5.16
N GLN A 146 10.05 -12.12 5.43
CA GLN A 146 11.22 -12.55 4.65
C GLN A 146 10.90 -12.48 3.16
N ARG A 147 11.69 -11.70 2.40
CA ARG A 147 11.60 -11.66 0.94
C ARG A 147 11.72 -13.10 0.46
N ASN A 148 10.69 -13.64 -0.20
CA ASN A 148 10.95 -14.72 -1.13
C ASN A 148 11.90 -14.11 -2.17
N PRO A 149 13.17 -14.58 -2.28
CA PRO A 149 13.99 -14.14 -3.38
C PRO A 149 13.22 -14.51 -4.64
N GLN A 150 12.85 -13.50 -5.43
CA GLN A 150 12.44 -13.73 -6.81
C GLN A 150 13.47 -14.72 -7.39
N PRO A 151 13.04 -15.87 -7.96
CA PRO A 151 14.00 -16.74 -8.63
C PRO A 151 14.67 -15.87 -9.68
N ARG A 152 15.97 -15.59 -9.51
CA ARG A 152 16.77 -15.05 -10.61
C ARG A 152 16.55 -16.01 -11.75
N GLY A 153 15.93 -15.51 -12.82
CA GLY A 153 15.72 -16.30 -14.02
C GLY A 153 17.02 -17.03 -14.34
N LEU A 154 16.96 -18.36 -14.24
CA LEU A 154 17.91 -19.21 -14.91
C LEU A 154 17.75 -18.84 -16.38
N LEU A 155 18.69 -18.06 -16.90
CA LEU A 155 18.90 -17.98 -18.34
C LEU A 155 19.01 -19.43 -18.83
N PRO A 156 18.23 -19.86 -19.83
CA PRO A 156 18.41 -21.17 -20.40
C PRO A 156 19.85 -21.25 -20.93
N ASN A 157 20.61 -22.21 -20.41
CA ASN A 157 21.89 -22.61 -20.98
C ASN A 157 21.63 -22.91 -22.46
N HIS A 158 22.21 -22.09 -23.34
CA HIS A 158 22.42 -22.48 -24.72
C HIS A 158 23.39 -23.66 -24.69
N GLU A 159 22.85 -24.88 -24.68
CA GLU A 159 23.62 -26.06 -25.03
C GLU A 159 24.01 -25.95 -26.50
N PHE A 160 25.32 -25.91 -26.72
CA PHE A 160 25.96 -26.24 -27.97
C PHE A 160 25.48 -27.62 -28.43
N TYR A 161 24.82 -27.69 -29.58
CA TYR A 161 24.82 -28.89 -30.40
C TYR A 161 25.92 -28.73 -31.45
N GLU A 162 27.07 -29.34 -31.16
CA GLU A 162 27.91 -29.88 -32.22
C GLU A 162 27.36 -31.25 -32.65
N HIS A 163 27.61 -31.59 -33.92
CA HIS A 163 27.30 -32.84 -34.63
C HIS A 163 25.90 -32.93 -35.29
N LEU A 164 25.80 -32.54 -36.56
CA LEU A 164 26.10 -33.38 -37.74
C LEU A 164 26.12 -32.53 -39.02
#